data_AF-C0P4I1-F1
#
_entry.id   AF-C0P4I1-F1
#
_cell.length_a   1.000
_cell.length_b   1.000
_cell.length_c   1.000
_cell.angle_alpha   90.00
_cell.angle_beta   90.00
_cell.angle_gamma   90.00
#
_symmetry.space_group_name_H-M   'P 1'
#
loop_
_entity.id
_entity.type
_entity.pdbx_description
1 polymer ?
#
loop_
_entity_poly.entity_id
_entity_poly.type
_entity_poly.pdbx_seq_one_letter_code
_entity_poly.pdbx_strand_id
1 'polypeptide(L)'
;MSNVHDALVKLGLDGAVKVSTPIAFTALQESWPPSAGRFRDDIARSVMKPMIDFLERTGSYLTVNAYPFFAYAEEPDKISLDYALGNSNATGVRDPVTGLVYHSLLDAQLDATYFAMEKLGTSRSSARGPKSVAPAAHVSESGWPSGGKPKRGGRPRPRPRGGGRRLELEQAGGEAASVANAQAYNNYLIKRVLSGDTGTPYHPDADMDVYIFSLFNENQKGDGADDVEQHFGLFYPNRTKVYEFDFRGGALVASWCVANASAGDARLQAALEYACGHGADCGAIQPGAPCFEPDTRLAHASYAFNSYYQRNGRAKAACDFDGAAYVVYHEPAGTCDPNVSWCVANAAAGDARLLAALNYACANGADCGAIQPGGACFEPNTVVAHASYAFNSYYQRKGRGSGTCDFAGAGSVVYHAPKIIGKCVLPSKAWIQETTTVKSRGFKTSSV
;
A
#
# COMPACT_ATOMS: atom_id res chain seq x y z
N MET A 1 -32.99 -1.56 16.00
CA MET A 1 -31.96 -2.63 16.04
C MET A 1 -32.51 -3.90 16.66
N SER A 2 -32.94 -3.92 17.93
CA SER A 2 -33.43 -5.13 18.62
C SER A 2 -34.49 -5.92 17.85
N ASN A 3 -35.60 -5.28 17.42
CA ASN A 3 -36.66 -5.98 16.69
C ASN A 3 -36.17 -6.66 15.39
N VAL A 4 -35.19 -6.06 14.70
CA VAL A 4 -34.61 -6.62 13.48
C VAL A 4 -33.75 -7.84 13.81
N HIS A 5 -32.93 -7.75 14.85
CA HIS A 5 -32.13 -8.88 15.32
C HIS A 5 -33.01 -10.03 15.84
N ASP A 6 -34.05 -9.74 16.62
CA ASP A 6 -34.99 -10.76 17.11
C ASP A 6 -35.69 -11.49 15.95
N ALA A 7 -36.01 -10.78 14.87
CA ALA A 7 -36.55 -11.38 13.66
C ALA A 7 -35.52 -12.29 12.96
N LEU A 8 -34.25 -11.87 12.88
CA LEU A 8 -33.17 -12.68 12.32
C LEU A 8 -32.89 -13.94 13.16
N VAL A 9 -32.90 -13.83 14.49
CA VAL A 9 -32.76 -14.97 15.41
C VAL A 9 -33.89 -15.99 15.19
N LYS A 10 -35.14 -15.52 15.08
CA LYS A 10 -36.30 -16.40 14.79
C LYS A 10 -36.16 -17.14 13.46
N LEU A 11 -35.44 -16.57 12.50
CA LEU A 11 -35.17 -17.16 11.19
C LEU A 11 -33.86 -17.96 11.15
N GLY A 12 -33.07 -17.97 12.23
CA GLY A 12 -31.73 -18.61 12.27
C GLY A 12 -30.68 -17.90 11.41
N LEU A 13 -30.84 -16.59 11.17
CA LEU A 13 -30.01 -15.78 10.27
C LEU A 13 -29.07 -14.82 10.99
N ASP A 14 -29.15 -14.67 12.31
CA ASP A 14 -28.38 -13.70 13.10
C ASP A 14 -26.86 -13.99 13.16
N GLY A 15 -26.46 -15.22 12.84
CA GLY A 15 -25.06 -15.58 12.60
C GLY A 15 -24.51 -15.01 11.30
N ALA A 16 -25.33 -14.99 10.23
CA ALA A 16 -24.91 -14.59 8.88
C ALA A 16 -25.23 -13.12 8.55
N VAL A 17 -26.30 -12.56 9.12
CA VAL A 17 -26.75 -11.19 8.89
C VAL A 17 -26.65 -10.41 10.20
N LYS A 18 -25.63 -9.55 10.29
CA LYS A 18 -25.37 -8.72 11.47
C LYS A 18 -26.16 -7.41 11.39
N VAL A 19 -26.69 -6.96 12.54
CA VAL A 19 -27.45 -5.71 12.65
C VAL A 19 -26.55 -4.62 13.19
N SER A 20 -26.20 -3.65 12.35
CA SER A 20 -25.43 -2.47 12.72
C SER A 20 -26.20 -1.17 12.41
N THR A 21 -25.56 -0.03 12.65
CA THR A 21 -26.00 1.29 12.15
C THR A 21 -24.77 2.14 11.85
N PRO A 22 -24.74 2.83 10.70
CA PRO A 22 -23.66 3.73 10.37
C PRO A 22 -23.74 4.98 11.24
N ILE A 23 -22.58 5.45 11.71
CA ILE A 23 -22.44 6.77 12.32
C ILE A 23 -21.57 7.67 11.43
N ALA A 24 -21.89 8.96 11.38
CA ALA A 24 -20.95 9.93 10.83
C ALA A 24 -19.77 10.09 11.79
N PHE A 25 -18.56 10.31 11.28
CA PHE A 25 -17.38 10.57 12.11
C PHE A 25 -17.56 11.76 13.08
N THR A 26 -18.43 12.72 12.74
CA THR A 26 -18.82 13.85 13.61
C THR A 26 -19.57 13.44 14.88
N ALA A 27 -19.91 12.16 15.06
CA ALA A 27 -20.37 11.61 16.34
C ALA A 27 -19.30 11.70 17.44
N LEU A 28 -18.02 11.83 17.06
CA LEU A 28 -16.93 12.14 17.99
C LEU A 28 -16.89 13.65 18.29
N GLN A 29 -16.67 13.98 19.56
CA GLN A 29 -16.42 15.35 20.03
C GLN A 29 -14.95 15.72 19.94
N GLU A 30 -14.09 14.75 20.25
CA GLU A 30 -12.65 14.84 20.16
C GLU A 30 -12.18 13.63 19.37
N SER A 31 -11.29 13.87 18.40
CA SER A 31 -10.66 12.85 17.57
C SER A 31 -9.16 13.07 17.39
N TRP A 32 -8.61 14.15 17.98
CA TRP A 32 -7.18 14.45 17.95
C TRP A 32 -6.67 14.83 19.35
N PRO A 33 -5.58 14.19 19.84
CA PRO A 33 -4.96 13.00 19.24
C PRO A 33 -5.92 11.80 19.24
N PRO A 34 -5.68 10.73 18.45
CA PRO A 34 -6.58 9.58 18.39
C PRO A 34 -6.91 9.01 19.76
N SER A 35 -5.94 8.93 20.68
CA SER A 35 -6.17 8.50 22.07
C SER A 35 -7.15 9.37 22.87
N ALA A 36 -7.37 10.62 22.46
CA ALA A 36 -8.36 11.51 23.05
C ALA A 36 -9.79 11.22 22.55
N GLY A 37 -9.94 10.39 21.51
CA GLY A 37 -11.19 9.91 20.94
C GLY A 37 -12.32 9.74 21.95
N ARG A 38 -13.43 10.49 21.80
CA ARG A 38 -14.65 10.32 22.60
C ARG A 38 -15.89 10.79 21.84
N PHE A 39 -17.01 10.13 22.06
CA PHE A 39 -18.30 10.56 21.52
C PHE A 39 -18.78 11.88 22.15
N ARG A 40 -19.61 12.62 21.41
CA ARG A 40 -20.24 13.84 21.94
C ARG A 40 -21.12 13.58 23.14
N ASP A 41 -21.08 14.51 24.09
CA ASP A 41 -21.70 14.36 25.40
C ASP A 41 -23.23 14.20 25.31
N ASP A 42 -23.85 14.79 24.28
CA ASP A 42 -25.30 14.72 24.03
C ASP A 42 -25.79 13.33 23.57
N ILE A 43 -24.91 12.53 22.95
CA ILE A 43 -25.24 11.19 22.43
C ILE A 43 -24.48 10.05 23.12
N ALA A 44 -23.38 10.35 23.81
CA ALA A 44 -22.46 9.38 24.39
C ALA A 44 -23.16 8.32 25.27
N ARG A 45 -23.98 8.76 26.22
CA ARG A 45 -24.70 7.88 27.15
C ARG A 45 -26.07 7.45 26.66
N SER A 46 -26.79 8.34 25.99
CA SER A 46 -28.19 8.16 25.58
C SER A 46 -28.35 7.30 24.33
N VAL A 47 -27.37 7.35 23.41
CA VAL A 47 -27.43 6.69 22.10
C VAL A 47 -26.28 5.71 21.93
N MET A 48 -25.04 6.19 22.09
CA MET A 48 -23.85 5.41 21.74
C MET A 48 -23.62 4.24 22.69
N LYS A 49 -23.72 4.45 24.01
CA LYS A 49 -23.55 3.37 24.99
C LYS A 49 -24.53 2.19 24.79
N PRO A 50 -25.87 2.39 24.77
CA PRO A 50 -26.79 1.27 24.60
C PRO A 50 -26.66 0.60 23.22
N MET A 51 -26.21 1.33 22.20
CA MET A 51 -25.92 0.78 20.89
C MET A 51 -24.67 -0.11 20.89
N ILE A 52 -23.57 0.34 21.50
CA ILE A 52 -22.35 -0.48 21.66
C ILE A 52 -22.67 -1.75 22.46
N ASP A 53 -23.44 -1.64 23.55
CA ASP A 53 -23.89 -2.78 24.36
C ASP A 53 -24.75 -3.77 23.56
N PHE A 54 -25.50 -3.28 22.58
CA PHE A 54 -26.26 -4.13 21.68
C PHE A 54 -25.32 -4.86 20.69
N LEU A 55 -24.35 -4.15 20.11
CA LEU A 55 -23.39 -4.72 19.16
C LEU A 55 -22.53 -5.80 19.82
N GLU A 56 -21.99 -5.53 21.01
CA GLU A 56 -21.20 -6.49 21.79
C GLU A 56 -22.00 -7.77 22.11
N ARG A 57 -23.23 -7.62 22.64
CA ARG A 57 -24.07 -8.78 23.01
C ARG A 57 -24.53 -9.62 21.82
N THR A 58 -24.59 -9.04 20.63
CA THR A 58 -25.04 -9.74 19.41
C THR A 58 -23.89 -10.21 18.52
N GLY A 59 -22.64 -9.96 18.95
CA GLY A 59 -21.46 -10.24 18.13
C GLY A 59 -21.49 -9.49 16.80
N SER A 60 -22.05 -8.28 16.80
CA SER A 60 -22.05 -7.36 15.67
C SER A 60 -20.95 -6.31 15.83
N TYR A 61 -20.94 -5.33 14.96
CA TYR A 61 -19.85 -4.37 14.79
C TYR A 61 -20.40 -2.97 14.56
N LEU A 62 -19.61 -1.95 14.89
CA LEU A 62 -19.95 -0.56 14.57
C LEU A 62 -19.54 -0.26 13.13
N THR A 63 -20.34 0.55 12.43
CA THR A 63 -19.96 1.07 11.12
C THR A 63 -19.81 2.59 11.20
N VAL A 64 -18.74 3.13 10.60
CA VAL A 64 -18.43 4.56 10.62
C VAL A 64 -18.21 5.07 9.20
N ASN A 65 -18.81 6.21 8.89
CA ASN A 65 -18.52 6.96 7.67
C ASN A 65 -17.34 7.90 7.98
N ALA A 66 -16.15 7.54 7.49
CA ALA A 66 -14.89 8.21 7.78
C ALA A 66 -14.29 8.77 6.50
N TYR A 67 -14.18 10.10 6.43
CA TYR A 67 -13.74 10.81 5.23
C TYR A 67 -12.52 11.70 5.57
N PRO A 68 -11.29 11.25 5.30
CA PRO A 68 -10.09 12.07 5.38
C PRO A 68 -10.18 13.37 4.58
N PHE A 69 -10.88 13.33 3.43
CA PHE A 69 -11.12 14.50 2.57
C PHE A 69 -11.70 15.69 3.34
N PHE A 70 -12.78 15.49 4.13
CA PHE A 70 -13.43 16.61 4.81
C PHE A 70 -12.56 17.19 5.92
N ALA A 71 -11.86 16.35 6.68
CA ALA A 71 -10.90 16.82 7.68
C ALA A 71 -9.76 17.62 7.05
N TYR A 72 -9.19 17.13 5.94
CA TYR A 72 -8.18 17.88 5.18
C TYR A 72 -8.73 19.20 4.63
N ALA A 73 -9.94 19.20 4.05
CA ALA A 73 -10.56 20.40 3.50
C ALA A 73 -10.87 21.46 4.56
N GLU A 74 -11.09 21.06 5.82
CA GLU A 74 -11.29 21.97 6.95
C GLU A 74 -9.98 22.54 7.49
N GLU A 75 -8.89 21.75 7.55
CA GLU A 75 -7.60 22.16 8.11
C GLU A 75 -6.40 21.86 7.18
N PRO A 76 -6.36 22.39 5.95
CA PRO A 76 -5.33 22.05 4.95
C PRO A 76 -3.91 22.49 5.34
N ASP A 77 -3.80 23.48 6.23
CA ASP A 77 -2.51 23.96 6.76
C ASP A 77 -1.95 23.06 7.88
N LYS A 78 -2.78 22.20 8.48
CA LYS A 78 -2.40 21.33 9.60
C LYS A 78 -2.32 19.87 9.21
N ILE A 79 -3.13 19.46 8.26
CA ILE A 79 -3.20 18.08 7.75
C ILE A 79 -2.53 18.08 6.40
N SER A 80 -1.41 17.36 6.27
CA SER A 80 -0.76 17.24 4.97
C SER A 80 -1.61 16.41 4.01
N LEU A 81 -1.58 16.77 2.73
CA LEU A 81 -2.31 16.03 1.69
C LEU A 81 -1.84 14.58 1.60
N ASP A 82 -0.53 14.33 1.70
CA ASP A 82 0.02 12.96 1.67
C ASP A 82 -0.53 12.08 2.80
N TYR A 83 -0.68 12.63 4.01
CA TYR A 83 -1.25 11.94 5.16
C TYR A 83 -2.75 11.66 4.98
N ALA A 84 -3.49 12.61 4.38
CA ALA A 84 -4.91 12.44 4.07
C ALA A 84 -5.15 11.42 2.94
N LEU A 85 -4.26 11.37 1.95
CA LEU A 85 -4.33 10.46 0.80
C LEU A 85 -3.82 9.05 1.10
N GLY A 86 -3.11 8.84 2.22
CA GLY A 86 -2.46 7.58 2.55
C GLY A 86 -1.24 7.28 1.67
N ASN A 87 -0.56 8.32 1.19
CA ASN A 87 0.64 8.16 0.36
C ASN A 87 1.81 7.59 1.19
N SER A 88 2.64 6.74 0.58
CA SER A 88 3.75 6.07 1.29
C SER A 88 4.86 7.02 1.77
N ASN A 89 4.92 8.23 1.22
CA ASN A 89 5.85 9.28 1.64
C ASN A 89 5.29 10.17 2.77
N ALA A 90 4.07 9.90 3.26
CA ALA A 90 3.46 10.68 4.32
C ALA A 90 4.32 10.65 5.60
N THR A 91 4.70 11.84 6.07
CA THR A 91 5.32 12.01 7.37
C THR A 91 4.37 11.50 8.44
N GLY A 92 4.80 10.49 9.19
CA GLY A 92 3.98 9.91 10.26
C GLY A 92 3.65 10.95 11.33
N VAL A 93 2.38 11.00 11.74
CA VAL A 93 1.88 11.89 12.78
C VAL A 93 1.84 11.13 14.10
N ARG A 94 2.61 11.59 15.09
CA ARG A 94 2.72 10.94 16.40
C ARG A 94 1.60 11.39 17.33
N ASP A 95 0.87 10.42 17.88
CA ASP A 95 0.00 10.65 19.04
C ASP A 95 0.88 10.95 20.28
N PRO A 96 0.76 12.14 20.89
CA PRO A 96 1.60 12.56 21.99
C PRO A 96 1.38 11.75 23.27
N VAL A 97 0.21 11.12 23.45
CA VAL A 97 -0.16 10.38 24.66
C VAL A 97 0.30 8.93 24.56
N THR A 98 -0.05 8.25 23.47
CA THR A 98 0.26 6.81 23.30
C THR A 98 1.64 6.58 22.68
N GLY A 99 2.13 7.56 21.92
CA GLY A 99 3.35 7.44 21.13
C GLY A 99 3.20 6.68 19.82
N LEU A 100 1.99 6.20 19.50
CA LEU A 100 1.67 5.59 18.22
C LEU A 100 1.88 6.59 17.08
N VAL A 101 2.35 6.10 15.94
CA VAL A 101 2.62 6.91 14.76
C VAL A 101 1.67 6.50 13.65
N TYR A 102 0.94 7.47 13.13
CA TYR A 102 -0.07 7.28 12.10
C TYR A 102 0.46 7.80 10.77
N HIS A 103 0.53 6.93 9.76
CA HIS A 103 0.92 7.31 8.40
C HIS A 103 -0.28 7.57 7.48
N SER A 104 -1.49 7.28 7.96
CA SER A 104 -2.75 7.57 7.27
C SER A 104 -3.72 8.25 8.22
N LEU A 105 -4.38 9.31 7.73
CA LEU A 105 -5.44 9.97 8.48
C LEU A 105 -6.65 9.05 8.71
N LEU A 106 -6.92 8.10 7.80
CA LEU A 106 -7.98 7.13 8.01
C LEU A 106 -7.71 6.25 9.24
N ASP A 107 -6.45 5.84 9.43
CA ASP A 107 -6.05 5.01 10.59
C ASP A 107 -6.25 5.78 11.89
N ALA A 108 -5.87 7.07 11.90
CA ALA A 108 -6.09 7.94 13.05
C ALA A 108 -7.59 8.15 13.33
N GLN A 109 -8.43 8.26 12.31
CA GLN A 109 -9.89 8.36 12.47
C GLN A 109 -10.47 7.06 13.05
N LEU A 110 -10.02 5.91 12.58
CA LEU A 110 -10.49 4.61 13.09
C LEU A 110 -10.07 4.38 14.53
N ASP A 111 -8.81 4.66 14.87
CA ASP A 111 -8.33 4.50 16.24
C ASP A 111 -9.00 5.50 17.18
N ALA A 112 -9.27 6.73 16.75
CA ALA A 112 -10.10 7.66 17.52
C ALA A 112 -11.50 7.08 17.83
N THR A 113 -12.08 6.33 16.88
CA THR A 113 -13.37 5.65 17.07
C THR A 113 -13.25 4.50 18.07
N TYR A 114 -12.20 3.69 17.99
CA TYR A 114 -11.93 2.64 18.96
C TYR A 114 -11.75 3.21 20.38
N PHE A 115 -10.90 4.23 20.55
CA PHE A 115 -10.73 4.91 21.84
C PHE A 115 -12.04 5.49 22.37
N ALA A 116 -12.91 6.02 21.50
CA ALA A 116 -14.21 6.54 21.89
C ALA A 116 -15.15 5.43 22.43
N MET A 117 -15.15 4.26 21.79
CA MET A 117 -15.92 3.09 22.25
C MET A 117 -15.42 2.58 23.60
N GLU A 118 -14.11 2.43 23.78
CA GLU A 118 -13.52 1.96 25.03
C GLU A 118 -13.84 2.87 26.22
N LYS A 119 -13.81 4.21 26.01
CA LYS A 119 -14.18 5.17 27.05
C LYS A 119 -15.66 5.09 27.45
N LEU A 120 -16.54 4.63 26.56
CA LEU A 120 -17.93 4.35 26.89
C LEU A 120 -18.09 3.00 27.62
N GLY A 121 -17.28 2.00 27.27
CA GLY A 121 -17.37 0.59 27.68
C GLY A 121 -16.83 0.25 29.07
N THR A 122 -16.19 1.16 29.80
CA THR A 122 -15.69 0.89 31.16
C THR A 122 -16.80 1.02 32.22
N SER A 123 -17.74 0.06 32.24
CA SER A 123 -18.51 -0.23 33.46
C SER A 123 -18.45 -1.72 33.76
N ARG A 124 -17.55 -2.07 34.69
CA ARG A 124 -17.42 -3.35 35.41
C ARG A 124 -16.92 -4.55 34.60
N SER A 125 -15.61 -4.57 34.36
CA SER A 125 -14.88 -5.83 34.50
C SER A 125 -14.97 -6.26 35.97
N SER A 126 -15.89 -7.20 36.24
CA SER A 126 -15.69 -8.18 37.30
C SER A 126 -14.23 -8.63 37.25
N ALA A 127 -13.54 -8.59 38.38
CA ALA A 127 -12.11 -8.85 38.52
C ALA A 127 -11.66 -10.30 38.16
N ARG A 128 -12.45 -11.06 37.38
CA ARG A 128 -12.20 -12.47 36.99
C ARG A 128 -12.82 -12.86 35.63
N GLY A 129 -12.89 -11.96 34.65
CA GLY A 129 -13.33 -12.29 33.28
C GLY A 129 -12.38 -11.72 32.20
N PRO A 130 -12.35 -12.30 30.99
CA PRO A 130 -11.62 -11.73 29.87
C PRO A 130 -12.10 -10.28 29.62
N LYS A 131 -11.16 -9.37 29.34
CA LYS A 131 -11.44 -7.96 29.04
C LYS A 131 -12.50 -7.89 27.92
N SER A 132 -13.57 -7.11 28.11
CA SER A 132 -14.49 -6.81 27.00
C SER A 132 -13.71 -6.01 25.97
N VAL A 133 -13.40 -6.64 24.85
CA VAL A 133 -12.86 -5.94 23.67
C VAL A 133 -14.04 -5.19 23.05
N ALA A 134 -13.89 -3.90 22.79
CA ALA A 134 -14.90 -3.12 22.08
C ALA A 134 -15.29 -3.83 20.77
N PRO A 135 -16.53 -3.67 20.26
CA PRO A 135 -16.90 -4.29 19.00
C PRO A 135 -16.00 -3.77 17.87
N ALA A 136 -15.78 -4.59 16.85
CA ALA A 136 -15.02 -4.17 15.66
C ALA A 136 -15.67 -2.93 15.04
N ALA A 137 -14.85 -2.07 14.41
CA ALA A 137 -15.29 -0.93 13.63
C ALA A 137 -14.96 -1.15 12.15
N HIS A 138 -15.98 -1.03 11.28
CA HIS A 138 -15.83 -1.09 9.82
C HIS A 138 -16.15 0.27 9.20
N VAL A 139 -15.58 0.55 8.03
CA VAL A 139 -15.81 1.80 7.31
C VAL A 139 -16.96 1.61 6.33
N SER A 140 -18.16 2.05 6.69
CA SER A 140 -19.36 1.95 5.84
C SER A 140 -19.37 2.94 4.69
N GLU A 141 -18.60 4.02 4.79
CA GLU A 141 -18.36 4.94 3.68
C GLU A 141 -17.00 5.62 3.85
N SER A 142 -16.23 5.62 2.77
CA SER A 142 -15.10 6.53 2.60
C SER A 142 -14.87 6.81 1.11
N GLY A 143 -14.38 7.99 0.78
CA GLY A 143 -14.09 8.36 -0.59
C GLY A 143 -13.45 9.73 -0.69
N TRP A 144 -13.15 10.13 -1.93
CA TRP A 144 -12.56 11.43 -2.22
C TRP A 144 -13.14 11.97 -3.54
N PRO A 145 -13.63 13.21 -3.57
CA PRO A 145 -14.32 13.76 -4.74
C PRO A 145 -13.34 14.10 -5.86
N SER A 146 -13.73 13.80 -7.11
CA SER A 146 -12.92 14.05 -8.30
C SER A 146 -13.01 15.49 -8.83
N GLY A 147 -13.86 16.32 -8.22
CA GLY A 147 -14.11 17.70 -8.65
C GLY A 147 -15.11 18.41 -7.75
N GLY A 148 -15.46 19.64 -8.13
CA GLY A 148 -16.32 20.51 -7.32
C GLY A 148 -15.55 21.26 -6.24
N LYS A 149 -16.29 21.98 -5.40
CA LYS A 149 -15.79 22.76 -4.27
C LYS A 149 -16.62 22.40 -3.05
N PRO A 150 -16.01 22.19 -1.87
CA PRO A 150 -16.77 22.04 -0.64
C PRO A 150 -17.63 23.29 -0.44
N LYS A 151 -18.96 23.18 -0.57
CA LYS A 151 -19.87 24.30 -0.31
C LYS A 151 -20.47 24.18 1.08
N ARG A 152 -20.60 25.33 1.74
CA ARG A 152 -21.23 25.45 3.07
C ARG A 152 -22.68 24.99 2.96
N GLY A 153 -23.09 24.02 3.78
CA GLY A 153 -24.48 23.56 3.83
C GLY A 153 -25.48 24.73 3.94
N GLY A 154 -26.32 24.89 2.92
CA GLY A 154 -27.41 25.85 2.88
C GLY A 154 -28.78 25.17 2.97
N ARG A 155 -29.56 25.49 4.00
CA ARG A 155 -31.04 25.46 3.90
C ARG A 155 -31.57 26.89 3.71
N PRO A 156 -32.64 27.13 2.93
CA PRO A 156 -33.27 28.46 2.87
C PRO A 156 -34.30 28.71 4.01
N ARG A 157 -33.97 29.68 4.91
CA ARG A 157 -34.78 30.65 5.75
C ARG A 157 -35.92 30.18 6.71
N PRO A 158 -36.38 30.97 7.74
CA PRO A 158 -35.72 31.92 8.68
C PRO A 158 -36.07 31.81 10.22
N ARG A 159 -35.07 32.12 11.10
CA ARG A 159 -35.06 32.65 12.52
C ARG A 159 -35.62 31.83 13.73
N PRO A 160 -35.21 32.13 15.01
CA PRO A 160 -33.90 32.56 15.54
C PRO A 160 -33.44 31.85 16.85
N ARG A 161 -32.18 32.12 17.25
CA ARG A 161 -31.51 31.89 18.57
C ARG A 161 -31.13 30.44 18.93
N GLY A 162 -29.83 30.15 18.83
CA GLY A 162 -29.17 28.99 19.43
C GLY A 162 -27.84 28.74 18.75
N GLY A 163 -26.74 28.87 19.46
CA GLY A 163 -25.38 28.96 18.90
C GLY A 163 -24.91 27.68 18.21
N GLY A 164 -24.27 27.88 17.05
CA GLY A 164 -23.39 26.94 16.38
C GLY A 164 -22.47 27.75 15.48
N ARG A 165 -21.15 27.66 15.71
CA ARG A 165 -20.15 28.41 14.92
C ARG A 165 -20.19 27.90 13.47
N ARG A 166 -20.37 28.82 12.54
CA ARG A 166 -20.61 28.60 11.10
C ARG A 166 -19.30 28.80 10.34
N LEU A 167 -18.76 27.77 9.69
CA LEU A 167 -17.39 27.73 9.12
C LEU A 167 -17.30 28.41 7.74
N GLU A 168 -16.53 29.49 7.60
CA GLU A 168 -16.17 30.15 6.33
C GLU A 168 -14.99 29.41 5.70
N LEU A 169 -15.17 28.81 4.53
CA LEU A 169 -14.09 28.26 3.71
C LEU A 169 -13.82 29.25 2.57
N GLU A 170 -12.78 30.08 2.71
CA GLU A 170 -12.16 30.77 1.57
C GLU A 170 -10.90 30.01 1.16
N GLN A 171 -10.83 29.62 -0.12
CA GLN A 171 -9.59 29.46 -0.90
C GLN A 171 -8.61 28.29 -0.60
N ALA A 172 -9.08 27.05 -0.41
CA ALA A 172 -8.17 25.88 -0.58
C ALA A 172 -8.80 24.60 -1.16
N GLY A 173 -10.12 24.40 -1.02
CA GLY A 173 -10.77 23.14 -1.42
C GLY A 173 -10.89 22.87 -2.93
N GLY A 174 -10.54 23.83 -3.79
CA GLY A 174 -10.68 23.70 -5.25
C GLY A 174 -9.61 22.83 -5.93
N GLU A 175 -8.43 22.68 -5.34
CA GLU A 175 -7.36 21.79 -5.85
C GLU A 175 -7.39 20.40 -5.19
N ALA A 176 -7.95 20.32 -3.97
CA ALA A 176 -8.07 19.08 -3.21
C ALA A 176 -8.98 18.06 -3.92
N ALA A 177 -10.16 18.51 -4.36
CA ALA A 177 -11.12 17.71 -5.11
C ALA A 177 -10.69 17.63 -6.58
N SER A 178 -9.95 16.57 -6.93
CA SER A 178 -9.42 16.37 -8.28
C SER A 178 -9.41 14.89 -8.64
N VAL A 179 -9.47 14.58 -9.94
CA VAL A 179 -9.38 13.21 -10.46
C VAL A 179 -8.13 12.50 -9.96
N ALA A 180 -6.99 13.19 -9.91
CA ALA A 180 -5.72 12.63 -9.45
C ALA A 180 -5.76 12.24 -7.96
N ASN A 181 -6.28 13.12 -7.11
CA ASN A 181 -6.38 12.84 -5.66
C ASN A 181 -7.46 11.78 -5.37
N ALA A 182 -8.58 11.82 -6.08
CA ALA A 182 -9.63 10.80 -5.98
C ALA A 182 -9.12 9.40 -6.39
N GLN A 183 -8.32 9.34 -7.46
CA GLN A 183 -7.65 8.11 -7.88
C GLN A 183 -6.63 7.64 -6.85
N ALA A 184 -5.80 8.55 -6.32
CA ALA A 184 -4.79 8.22 -5.32
C ALA A 184 -5.43 7.63 -4.06
N TYR A 185 -6.41 8.33 -3.48
CA TYR A 185 -7.08 7.90 -2.25
C TYR A 185 -7.79 6.56 -2.40
N ASN A 186 -8.62 6.40 -3.43
CA ASN A 186 -9.39 5.17 -3.60
C ASN A 186 -8.49 3.99 -3.97
N ASN A 187 -7.41 4.18 -4.74
CA ASN A 187 -6.45 3.11 -4.99
C ASN A 187 -5.61 2.77 -3.74
N TYR A 188 -5.34 3.72 -2.85
CA TYR A 188 -4.78 3.44 -1.53
C TYR A 188 -5.71 2.52 -0.74
N LEU A 189 -7.02 2.83 -0.65
CA LEU A 189 -8.00 1.98 0.04
C LEU A 189 -8.07 0.57 -0.56
N ILE A 190 -8.20 0.49 -1.88
CA ILE A 190 -8.26 -0.79 -2.62
C ILE A 190 -6.99 -1.60 -2.35
N LYS A 191 -5.82 -1.00 -2.52
CA LYS A 191 -4.53 -1.67 -2.29
C LYS A 191 -4.43 -2.19 -0.86
N ARG A 192 -4.83 -1.38 0.12
CA ARG A 192 -4.76 -1.71 1.54
C ARG A 192 -5.61 -2.93 1.90
N VAL A 193 -6.87 -2.94 1.44
CA VAL A 193 -7.78 -4.06 1.67
C VAL A 193 -7.29 -5.31 0.95
N LEU A 194 -6.85 -5.20 -0.31
CA LEU A 194 -6.39 -6.34 -1.10
C LEU A 194 -5.05 -6.92 -0.63
N SER A 195 -4.17 -6.11 -0.01
CA SER A 195 -2.94 -6.61 0.60
C SER A 195 -3.17 -7.33 1.93
N GLY A 196 -4.36 -7.18 2.54
CA GLY A 196 -4.66 -7.65 3.90
C GLY A 196 -4.00 -6.80 4.99
N ASP A 197 -3.50 -5.60 4.64
CA ASP A 197 -2.87 -4.67 5.59
C ASP A 197 -3.94 -3.71 6.15
N THR A 198 -4.98 -4.29 6.75
CA THR A 198 -6.20 -3.58 7.15
C THR A 198 -6.15 -3.01 8.57
N GLY A 199 -5.20 -3.47 9.38
CA GLY A 199 -5.04 -3.04 10.76
C GLY A 199 -4.61 -1.59 10.90
N THR A 200 -4.76 -1.04 12.10
CA THR A 200 -4.32 0.33 12.46
C THR A 200 -3.21 0.27 13.51
N PRO A 201 -2.50 1.38 13.80
CA PRO A 201 -1.49 1.39 14.86
C PRO A 201 -1.98 0.92 16.24
N TYR A 202 -3.22 1.22 16.62
CA TYR A 202 -3.81 0.77 17.89
C TYR A 202 -4.44 -0.62 17.79
N HIS A 203 -5.00 -0.98 16.63
CA HIS A 203 -5.57 -2.29 16.34
C HIS A 203 -4.91 -2.95 15.11
N PRO A 204 -3.66 -3.45 15.24
CA PRO A 204 -2.89 -3.98 14.12
C PRO A 204 -3.49 -5.25 13.52
N ASP A 205 -4.27 -5.99 14.31
CA ASP A 205 -4.94 -7.23 13.88
C ASP A 205 -6.38 -6.99 13.38
N ALA A 206 -6.83 -5.73 13.24
CA ALA A 206 -8.18 -5.44 12.78
C ALA A 206 -8.36 -5.81 11.30
N ASP A 207 -9.44 -6.55 11.02
CA ASP A 207 -9.92 -6.82 9.68
C ASP A 207 -10.92 -5.74 9.28
N MET A 208 -10.44 -4.74 8.54
CA MET A 208 -11.23 -3.57 8.15
C MET A 208 -11.92 -3.83 6.81
N ASP A 209 -13.24 -3.84 6.82
CA ASP A 209 -14.03 -3.67 5.60
C ASP A 209 -14.19 -2.18 5.31
N VAL A 210 -13.94 -1.80 4.05
CA VAL A 210 -14.13 -0.44 3.56
C VAL A 210 -15.07 -0.44 2.36
N TYR A 211 -16.15 0.33 2.45
CA TYR A 211 -17.07 0.58 1.35
C TYR A 211 -16.75 1.94 0.73
N ILE A 212 -16.30 1.91 -0.52
CA ILE A 212 -15.96 3.13 -1.26
C ILE A 212 -17.23 3.87 -1.64
N PHE A 213 -17.35 5.10 -1.16
CA PHE A 213 -18.39 6.04 -1.54
C PHE A 213 -17.89 6.88 -2.74
N SER A 214 -18.49 6.77 -3.93
CA SER A 214 -19.62 5.90 -4.31
C SER A 214 -19.47 5.34 -5.72
N LEU A 215 -20.46 4.55 -6.17
CA LEU A 215 -20.39 3.93 -7.49
C LEU A 215 -20.51 4.96 -8.62
N PHE A 216 -21.37 5.97 -8.48
CA PHE A 216 -21.65 6.94 -9.54
C PHE A 216 -21.59 8.38 -9.02
N ASN A 217 -21.25 9.32 -9.90
CA ASN A 217 -21.51 10.73 -9.62
C ASN A 217 -23.01 10.99 -9.49
N GLU A 218 -23.44 11.61 -8.39
CA GLU A 218 -24.84 11.80 -8.01
C GLU A 218 -25.27 13.27 -8.19
N ASN A 219 -25.74 13.63 -9.39
CA ASN A 219 -26.02 15.01 -9.80
C ASN A 219 -27.19 15.72 -9.07
N GLN A 220 -27.90 15.02 -8.20
CA GLN A 220 -28.97 15.59 -7.35
C GLN A 220 -28.50 15.88 -5.92
N LYS A 221 -27.24 15.59 -5.58
CA LYS A 221 -26.68 15.92 -4.26
C LYS A 221 -26.12 17.33 -4.19
N GLY A 222 -25.96 17.80 -2.96
CA GLY A 222 -25.33 19.09 -2.66
C GLY A 222 -26.12 20.30 -3.15
N ASP A 223 -25.48 21.46 -3.03
CA ASP A 223 -26.05 22.77 -3.38
C ASP A 223 -25.63 23.20 -4.80
N GLY A 224 -25.80 22.28 -5.77
CA GLY A 224 -25.60 22.51 -7.21
C GLY A 224 -24.36 21.82 -7.82
N ALA A 225 -24.18 21.98 -9.13
CA ALA A 225 -23.20 21.22 -9.94
C ALA A 225 -21.72 21.40 -9.53
N ASP A 226 -21.40 22.51 -8.87
CA ASP A 226 -20.05 22.80 -8.37
C ASP A 226 -19.81 22.24 -6.96
N ASP A 227 -20.76 21.51 -6.36
CA ASP A 227 -20.59 20.91 -5.03
C ASP A 227 -19.86 19.56 -5.12
N VAL A 228 -18.89 19.32 -4.24
CA VAL A 228 -18.14 18.05 -4.16
C VAL A 228 -19.03 16.83 -4.01
N GLU A 229 -20.20 16.99 -3.38
CA GLU A 229 -21.19 15.92 -3.19
C GLU A 229 -21.64 15.29 -4.51
N GLN A 230 -21.53 15.98 -5.65
CA GLN A 230 -21.88 15.44 -6.97
C GLN A 230 -20.76 14.62 -7.63
N HIS A 231 -19.56 14.56 -7.04
CA HIS A 231 -18.33 14.09 -7.71
C HIS A 231 -17.57 12.99 -6.97
N PHE A 232 -18.22 12.20 -6.10
CA PHE A 232 -17.59 11.07 -5.38
C PHE A 232 -17.55 9.74 -6.16
N GLY A 233 -18.12 9.70 -7.37
CA GLY A 233 -18.31 8.47 -8.11
C GLY A 233 -17.03 7.87 -8.69
N LEU A 234 -16.89 6.55 -8.60
CA LEU A 234 -15.94 5.77 -9.39
C LEU A 234 -16.26 5.82 -10.90
N PHE A 235 -17.54 5.96 -11.23
CA PHE A 235 -18.04 6.05 -12.60
C PHE A 235 -18.86 7.32 -12.84
N TYR A 236 -18.81 7.81 -14.07
CA TYR A 236 -19.84 8.70 -14.59
C TYR A 236 -21.16 7.93 -14.78
N PRO A 237 -22.33 8.60 -14.83
CA PRO A 237 -23.62 7.94 -15.04
C PRO A 237 -23.74 7.14 -16.35
N ASN A 238 -22.91 7.46 -17.35
CA ASN A 238 -22.81 6.71 -18.61
C ASN A 238 -22.02 5.38 -18.48
N ARG A 239 -21.53 5.06 -17.27
CA ARG A 239 -20.71 3.87 -16.91
C ARG A 239 -19.25 3.92 -17.37
N THR A 240 -18.76 5.06 -17.86
CA THR A 240 -17.32 5.24 -18.06
C THR A 240 -16.65 5.56 -16.72
N LYS A 241 -15.45 5.04 -16.48
CA LYS A 241 -14.69 5.35 -15.27
C LYS A 241 -14.38 6.85 -15.19
N VAL A 242 -14.38 7.41 -13.97
CA VAL A 242 -13.87 8.77 -13.72
C VAL A 242 -12.34 8.75 -13.67
N TYR A 243 -11.76 7.68 -13.12
CA TYR A 243 -10.33 7.42 -13.03
C TYR A 243 -10.06 5.90 -13.02
N GLU A 244 -8.80 5.50 -13.19
CA GLU A 244 -8.43 4.08 -13.20
C GLU A 244 -8.33 3.49 -11.78
N PHE A 245 -8.93 2.31 -11.60
CA PHE A 245 -8.88 1.48 -10.39
C PHE A 245 -9.08 0.00 -10.75
N ASP A 246 -8.66 -0.91 -9.86
CA ASP A 246 -8.81 -2.37 -10.03
C ASP A 246 -9.07 -3.09 -8.68
N PHE A 247 -10.31 -3.55 -8.49
CA PHE A 247 -10.71 -4.34 -7.32
C PHE A 247 -10.23 -5.80 -7.34
N ARG A 248 -9.60 -6.26 -8.43
CA ARG A 248 -9.19 -7.66 -8.58
C ARG A 248 -7.79 -7.95 -8.05
N GLY A 249 -7.04 -6.92 -7.64
CA GLY A 249 -5.69 -7.07 -7.09
C GLY A 249 -4.64 -7.58 -8.07
N GLY A 250 -4.97 -7.68 -9.36
CA GLY A 250 -4.16 -8.38 -10.35
C GLY A 250 -3.18 -7.49 -11.11
N ALA A 251 -3.38 -6.17 -11.18
CA ALA A 251 -2.66 -5.36 -12.16
C ALA A 251 -1.69 -4.31 -11.59
N LEU A 252 -1.78 -3.92 -10.31
CA LEU A 252 -1.06 -2.72 -9.84
C LEU A 252 -0.04 -2.95 -8.72
N VAL A 253 0.02 -4.13 -8.09
CA VAL A 253 1.06 -4.44 -7.09
C VAL A 253 1.76 -5.73 -7.49
N ALA A 254 3.06 -5.64 -7.75
CA ALA A 254 3.89 -6.82 -7.89
C ALA A 254 3.80 -7.65 -6.61
N SER A 255 3.57 -8.96 -6.75
CA SER A 255 3.52 -9.91 -5.65
C SER A 255 4.23 -11.18 -6.08
N TRP A 256 4.74 -11.92 -5.10
CA TRP A 256 5.52 -13.13 -5.29
C TRP A 256 4.98 -14.23 -4.40
N CYS A 257 5.16 -15.48 -4.83
CA CYS A 257 4.85 -16.64 -4.00
C CYS A 257 6.12 -17.22 -3.41
N VAL A 258 6.17 -17.39 -2.09
CA VAL A 258 7.35 -17.86 -1.35
C VAL A 258 7.04 -19.15 -0.64
N ALA A 259 7.96 -20.11 -0.69
CA ALA A 259 7.79 -21.37 0.03
C ALA A 259 7.84 -21.15 1.55
N ASN A 260 6.97 -21.86 2.26
CA ASN A 260 6.91 -21.87 3.70
C ASN A 260 7.92 -22.87 4.28
N ALA A 261 9.02 -22.38 4.84
CA ALA A 261 10.04 -23.23 5.46
C ALA A 261 9.50 -24.11 6.60
N SER A 262 8.43 -23.67 7.28
CA SER A 262 7.79 -24.41 8.37
C SER A 262 6.89 -25.55 7.87
N ALA A 263 6.62 -25.67 6.56
CA ALA A 263 5.77 -26.71 6.00
C ALA A 263 6.42 -28.10 6.01
N GLY A 264 7.74 -28.17 6.18
CA GLY A 264 8.52 -29.40 6.20
C GLY A 264 8.85 -29.95 4.80
N ASP A 265 9.98 -30.64 4.70
CA ASP A 265 10.57 -31.07 3.42
C ASP A 265 9.68 -31.99 2.58
N ALA A 266 8.86 -32.82 3.20
CA ALA A 266 7.96 -33.73 2.48
C ALA A 266 6.85 -32.95 1.76
N ARG A 267 6.26 -31.95 2.42
CA ARG A 267 5.20 -31.11 1.85
C ARG A 267 5.75 -30.19 0.76
N LEU A 268 6.91 -29.59 1.00
CA LEU A 268 7.61 -28.77 0.02
C LEU A 268 7.95 -29.56 -1.25
N GLN A 269 8.40 -30.81 -1.11
CA GLN A 269 8.70 -31.66 -2.26
C GLN A 269 7.45 -31.97 -3.09
N ALA A 270 6.36 -32.39 -2.46
CA ALA A 270 5.11 -32.70 -3.15
C ALA A 270 4.52 -31.47 -3.87
N ALA A 271 4.55 -30.31 -3.21
CA ALA A 271 4.10 -29.06 -3.82
C ALA A 271 5.01 -28.62 -4.97
N LEU A 272 6.33 -28.80 -4.84
CA LEU A 272 7.31 -28.49 -5.90
C LEU A 272 7.03 -29.35 -7.15
N GLU A 273 6.85 -30.66 -6.97
CA GLU A 273 6.49 -31.58 -8.05
C GLU A 273 5.18 -31.18 -8.73
N TYR A 274 4.16 -30.80 -7.94
CA TYR A 274 2.90 -30.29 -8.47
C TYR A 274 3.11 -29.03 -9.32
N ALA A 275 3.81 -28.02 -8.79
CA ALA A 275 4.07 -26.76 -9.50
C ALA A 275 4.77 -27.02 -10.85
N CYS A 276 5.83 -27.85 -10.83
CA CYS A 276 6.58 -28.22 -12.03
C CYS A 276 5.73 -29.00 -13.04
N GLY A 277 4.86 -29.90 -12.58
CA GLY A 277 3.96 -30.67 -13.43
C GLY A 277 2.80 -29.85 -14.02
N HIS A 278 2.48 -28.69 -13.43
CA HIS A 278 1.30 -27.89 -13.77
C HIS A 278 1.63 -26.48 -14.28
N GLY A 279 2.80 -26.33 -14.91
CA GLY A 279 3.11 -25.14 -15.73
C GLY A 279 4.09 -24.15 -15.12
N ALA A 280 4.69 -24.42 -13.95
CA ALA A 280 5.86 -23.68 -13.49
C ALA A 280 7.07 -23.91 -14.42
N ASP A 281 7.98 -22.95 -14.48
CA ASP A 281 9.23 -23.04 -15.23
C ASP A 281 10.37 -23.72 -14.45
N CYS A 282 10.24 -25.02 -14.18
CA CYS A 282 11.25 -25.71 -13.37
C CYS A 282 12.56 -26.05 -14.10
N GLY A 283 12.73 -25.62 -15.37
CA GLY A 283 13.97 -25.81 -16.11
C GLY A 283 15.15 -25.03 -15.51
N ALA A 284 14.88 -23.85 -14.95
CA ALA A 284 15.91 -22.98 -14.39
C ALA A 284 16.55 -23.51 -13.09
N ILE A 285 15.87 -24.42 -12.40
CA ILE A 285 16.30 -25.00 -11.10
C ILE A 285 16.86 -26.42 -11.26
N GLN A 286 17.15 -26.88 -12.48
CA GLN A 286 17.78 -28.19 -12.71
C GLN A 286 19.30 -28.11 -12.50
N PRO A 287 19.99 -29.24 -12.21
CA PRO A 287 21.44 -29.27 -12.10
C PRO A 287 22.14 -28.60 -13.31
N GLY A 288 22.98 -27.60 -13.03
CA GLY A 288 23.70 -26.82 -14.05
C GLY A 288 22.93 -25.65 -14.66
N ALA A 289 21.68 -25.42 -14.25
CA ALA A 289 20.88 -24.29 -14.68
C ALA A 289 21.10 -23.03 -13.81
N PRO A 290 20.74 -21.81 -14.29
CA PRO A 290 21.07 -20.54 -13.63
C PRO A 290 20.52 -20.36 -12.22
N CYS A 291 19.42 -21.04 -11.89
CA CYS A 291 18.75 -20.96 -10.60
C CYS A 291 18.87 -22.23 -9.75
N PHE A 292 19.84 -23.09 -10.08
CA PHE A 292 20.10 -24.28 -9.28
C PHE A 292 20.62 -23.93 -7.89
N GLU A 293 21.44 -22.88 -7.76
CA GLU A 293 22.01 -22.49 -6.47
C GLU A 293 21.17 -21.41 -5.76
N PRO A 294 20.99 -21.49 -4.42
CA PRO A 294 21.47 -22.56 -3.55
C PRO A 294 20.68 -23.85 -3.77
N ASP A 295 21.40 -24.99 -3.87
CA ASP A 295 20.79 -26.32 -4.02
C ASP A 295 20.08 -26.76 -2.73
N THR A 296 18.91 -26.18 -2.51
CA THR A 296 18.06 -26.45 -1.36
C THR A 296 16.62 -26.58 -1.82
N ARG A 297 15.91 -27.51 -1.20
CA ARG A 297 14.48 -27.74 -1.49
C ARG A 297 13.65 -26.47 -1.31
N LEU A 298 13.94 -25.67 -0.29
CA LEU A 298 13.23 -24.41 -0.03
C LEU A 298 13.43 -23.37 -1.15
N ALA A 299 14.65 -23.25 -1.68
CA ALA A 299 14.95 -22.30 -2.75
C ALA A 299 14.30 -22.72 -4.07
N HIS A 300 14.42 -24.00 -4.43
CA HIS A 300 13.80 -24.57 -5.63
C HIS A 300 12.26 -24.50 -5.56
N ALA A 301 11.67 -24.84 -4.40
CA ALA A 301 10.24 -24.71 -4.15
C ALA A 301 9.77 -23.26 -4.29
N SER A 302 10.45 -22.30 -3.65
CA SER A 302 10.08 -20.88 -3.76
C SER A 302 10.11 -20.39 -5.20
N TYR A 303 11.12 -20.78 -5.96
CA TYR A 303 11.22 -20.44 -7.37
C TYR A 303 10.07 -21.02 -8.20
N ALA A 304 9.79 -22.32 -8.04
CA ALA A 304 8.73 -23.01 -8.77
C ALA A 304 7.34 -22.45 -8.40
N PHE A 305 7.08 -22.21 -7.11
CA PHE A 305 5.82 -21.65 -6.62
C PHE A 305 5.59 -20.25 -7.17
N ASN A 306 6.60 -19.40 -7.15
CA ASN A 306 6.51 -18.09 -7.76
C ASN A 306 6.23 -18.20 -9.26
N SER A 307 6.97 -19.05 -9.99
CA SER A 307 6.76 -19.24 -11.43
C SER A 307 5.32 -19.67 -11.76
N TYR A 308 4.79 -20.65 -11.03
CA TYR A 308 3.40 -21.09 -11.15
C TYR A 308 2.41 -19.96 -10.83
N TYR A 309 2.60 -19.26 -9.70
CA TYR A 309 1.75 -18.16 -9.26
C TYR A 309 1.68 -17.02 -10.28
N GLN A 310 2.82 -16.60 -10.84
CA GLN A 310 2.90 -15.56 -11.86
C GLN A 310 2.14 -15.96 -13.13
N ARG A 311 2.29 -17.23 -13.56
CA ARG A 311 1.64 -17.77 -14.77
C ARG A 311 0.14 -17.98 -14.60
N ASN A 312 -0.32 -18.16 -13.37
CA ASN A 312 -1.74 -18.30 -13.02
C ASN A 312 -2.38 -16.99 -12.56
N GLY A 313 -1.94 -15.87 -13.14
CA GLY A 313 -2.56 -14.55 -12.94
C GLY A 313 -2.47 -14.02 -11.52
N ARG A 314 -1.51 -14.50 -10.72
CA ARG A 314 -1.29 -14.09 -9.32
C ARG A 314 -2.53 -14.29 -8.43
N ALA A 315 -3.35 -15.30 -8.74
CA ALA A 315 -4.48 -15.65 -7.89
C ALA A 315 -4.00 -16.14 -6.51
N LYS A 316 -4.62 -15.69 -5.41
CA LYS A 316 -4.26 -16.11 -4.04
C LYS A 316 -4.21 -17.64 -3.89
N ALA A 317 -5.19 -18.34 -4.46
CA ALA A 317 -5.24 -19.82 -4.45
C ALA A 317 -4.07 -20.49 -5.19
N ALA A 318 -3.47 -19.82 -6.18
CA ALA A 318 -2.31 -20.35 -6.90
C ALA A 318 -1.01 -20.29 -6.10
N CYS A 319 -1.01 -19.65 -4.92
CA CYS A 319 0.13 -19.63 -4.00
C CYS A 319 -0.12 -20.38 -2.69
N ASP A 320 -1.27 -21.04 -2.53
CA ASP A 320 -1.58 -21.73 -1.28
C ASP A 320 -0.75 -23.01 -1.13
N PHE A 321 -0.70 -23.85 -2.18
CA PHE A 321 -0.02 -25.16 -2.17
C PHE A 321 -0.31 -25.96 -0.90
N ASP A 322 -1.56 -25.92 -0.43
CA ASP A 322 -1.98 -26.51 0.83
C ASP A 322 -1.10 -25.97 1.98
N GLY A 323 -1.00 -24.66 2.15
CA GLY A 323 -0.13 -24.02 3.17
C GLY A 323 1.39 -24.21 3.02
N ALA A 324 1.87 -24.81 1.92
CA ALA A 324 3.30 -24.95 1.65
C ALA A 324 3.93 -23.65 1.13
N ALA A 325 3.13 -22.62 0.85
CA ALA A 325 3.60 -21.32 0.41
C ALA A 325 2.68 -20.18 0.86
N TYR A 326 3.15 -18.95 0.70
CA TYR A 326 2.40 -17.74 1.03
C TYR A 326 2.78 -16.59 0.08
N VAL A 327 1.82 -15.69 -0.12
CA VAL A 327 2.02 -14.50 -0.97
C VAL A 327 2.76 -13.43 -0.18
N VAL A 328 3.75 -12.81 -0.80
CA VAL A 328 4.42 -11.61 -0.32
C VAL A 328 4.31 -10.49 -1.33
N TYR A 329 4.38 -9.25 -0.85
CA TYR A 329 4.21 -8.04 -1.66
C TYR A 329 5.51 -7.24 -1.83
N HIS A 330 6.64 -7.81 -1.39
CA HIS A 330 8.00 -7.34 -1.67
C HIS A 330 8.79 -8.47 -2.32
N GLU A 331 9.66 -8.15 -3.29
CA GLU A 331 10.49 -9.19 -3.93
C GLU A 331 11.38 -9.86 -2.88
N PRO A 332 11.29 -11.19 -2.70
CA PRO A 332 12.13 -11.90 -1.75
C PRO A 332 13.62 -11.71 -2.06
N ALA A 333 14.41 -11.45 -1.02
CA ALA A 333 15.86 -11.44 -1.15
C ALA A 333 16.35 -12.81 -1.66
N GLY A 334 17.20 -12.81 -2.69
CA GLY A 334 17.67 -14.06 -3.31
C GLY A 334 16.71 -14.67 -4.33
N THR A 335 15.66 -13.96 -4.77
CA THR A 335 14.85 -14.39 -5.92
C THR A 335 15.74 -14.57 -7.15
N CYS A 336 15.92 -15.83 -7.56
CA CYS A 336 16.68 -16.13 -8.76
C CYS A 336 15.97 -15.64 -10.02
N ASP A 337 16.75 -15.11 -10.95
CA ASP A 337 16.28 -14.65 -12.25
C ASP A 337 16.83 -15.60 -13.33
N PRO A 338 15.96 -16.35 -14.01
CA PRO A 338 16.39 -17.36 -14.98
C PRO A 338 16.87 -16.74 -16.29
N ASN A 339 16.53 -15.47 -16.55
CA ASN A 339 16.81 -14.76 -17.80
C ASN A 339 17.88 -13.68 -17.60
N VAL A 340 18.85 -13.96 -16.73
CA VAL A 340 19.99 -13.07 -16.53
C VAL A 340 20.69 -12.83 -17.87
N SER A 341 20.84 -11.55 -18.17
CA SER A 341 21.63 -11.09 -19.30
C SER A 341 22.30 -9.80 -18.90
N TRP A 342 23.42 -9.52 -19.55
CA TRP A 342 24.22 -8.33 -19.34
C TRP A 342 24.35 -7.56 -20.64
N CYS A 343 24.49 -6.25 -20.53
CA CYS A 343 24.85 -5.44 -21.67
C CYS A 343 26.35 -5.10 -21.61
N VAL A 344 27.12 -5.50 -22.62
CA VAL A 344 28.57 -5.23 -22.69
C VAL A 344 28.90 -4.31 -23.85
N ALA A 345 29.95 -3.51 -23.71
CA ALA A 345 30.39 -2.62 -24.78
C ALA A 345 31.00 -3.41 -25.94
N ASN A 346 30.63 -3.04 -27.16
CA ASN A 346 31.26 -3.53 -28.37
C ASN A 346 32.55 -2.75 -28.65
N ALA A 347 33.71 -3.31 -28.32
CA ALA A 347 35.01 -2.65 -28.51
C ALA A 347 35.27 -2.22 -29.97
N ALA A 348 34.68 -2.91 -30.96
CA ALA A 348 34.83 -2.57 -32.37
C ALA A 348 34.12 -1.25 -32.76
N ALA A 349 33.25 -0.71 -31.90
CA ALA A 349 32.59 0.58 -32.10
C ALA A 349 33.54 1.78 -32.01
N GLY A 350 34.72 1.60 -31.39
CA GLY A 350 35.73 2.65 -31.17
C GLY A 350 35.42 3.59 -30.01
N ASP A 351 36.47 4.11 -29.38
CA ASP A 351 36.40 4.86 -28.12
C ASP A 351 35.50 6.11 -28.20
N ALA A 352 35.50 6.83 -29.32
CA ALA A 352 34.65 8.02 -29.49
C ALA A 352 33.15 7.69 -29.38
N ARG A 353 32.72 6.57 -29.99
CA ARG A 353 31.31 6.14 -29.95
C ARG A 353 30.96 5.55 -28.59
N LEU A 354 31.86 4.76 -28.01
CA LEU A 354 31.69 4.20 -26.67
C LEU A 354 31.59 5.28 -25.59
N LEU A 355 32.41 6.33 -25.67
CA LEU A 355 32.37 7.44 -24.72
C LEU A 355 31.08 8.25 -24.84
N ALA A 356 30.60 8.51 -26.07
CA ALA A 356 29.33 9.19 -26.28
C ALA A 356 28.14 8.40 -25.72
N ALA A 357 28.10 7.10 -25.99
CA ALA A 357 27.07 6.20 -25.46
C ALA A 357 27.16 6.04 -23.93
N LEU A 358 28.37 5.99 -23.36
CA LEU A 358 28.60 5.94 -21.91
C LEU A 358 28.01 7.18 -21.24
N ASN A 359 28.34 8.37 -21.75
CA ASN A 359 27.81 9.63 -21.24
C ASN A 359 26.27 9.67 -21.30
N TYR A 360 25.69 9.20 -22.40
CA TYR A 360 24.25 9.05 -22.53
C TYR A 360 23.67 8.11 -21.46
N ALA A 361 24.26 6.93 -21.27
CA ALA A 361 23.80 5.96 -20.27
C ALA A 361 23.80 6.57 -18.85
N CYS A 362 24.90 7.22 -18.45
CA CYS A 362 25.02 7.89 -17.16
C CYS A 362 24.02 9.03 -16.97
N ALA A 363 23.80 9.84 -18.01
CA ALA A 363 22.82 10.93 -17.96
C ALA A 363 21.36 10.44 -17.92
N ASN A 364 21.09 9.21 -18.38
CA ASN A 364 19.74 8.68 -18.53
C ASN A 364 19.41 7.53 -17.58
N GLY A 365 20.10 7.50 -16.44
CA GLY A 365 19.74 6.68 -15.28
C GLY A 365 20.61 5.46 -15.04
N ALA A 366 21.75 5.28 -15.73
CA ALA A 366 22.77 4.36 -15.27
C ALA A 366 23.42 4.87 -13.98
N ASP A 367 23.70 3.96 -13.05
CA ASP A 367 24.62 4.25 -11.94
C ASP A 367 26.06 4.17 -12.45
N CYS A 368 26.70 5.33 -12.54
CA CYS A 368 28.08 5.48 -12.99
C CYS A 368 29.04 5.87 -11.86
N GLY A 369 28.61 5.75 -10.59
CA GLY A 369 29.46 6.05 -9.44
C GLY A 369 30.65 5.08 -9.33
N ALA A 370 30.42 3.80 -9.64
CA ALA A 370 31.46 2.77 -9.52
C ALA A 370 32.61 2.90 -10.52
N ILE A 371 32.42 3.63 -11.62
CA ILE A 371 33.44 3.87 -12.67
C ILE A 371 34.16 5.22 -12.52
N GLN A 372 33.91 5.98 -11.45
CA GLN A 372 34.66 7.20 -11.15
C GLN A 372 36.01 6.89 -10.49
N PRO A 373 37.01 7.80 -10.52
CA PRO A 373 38.29 7.59 -9.84
C PRO A 373 38.12 7.14 -8.38
N GLY A 374 38.72 6.01 -8.02
CA GLY A 374 38.59 5.38 -6.70
C GLY A 374 37.38 4.45 -6.53
N GLY A 375 36.53 4.31 -7.55
CA GLY A 375 35.40 3.39 -7.57
C GLY A 375 35.80 1.93 -7.82
N ALA A 376 34.94 1.00 -7.39
CA ALA A 376 35.19 -0.45 -7.47
C ALA A 376 35.33 -0.98 -8.92
N CYS A 377 34.84 -0.24 -9.89
CA CYS A 377 34.88 -0.55 -11.33
C CYS A 377 35.66 0.49 -12.14
N PHE A 378 36.50 1.30 -11.49
CA PHE A 378 37.37 2.25 -12.19
C PHE A 378 38.48 1.55 -12.98
N GLU A 379 39.05 0.48 -12.44
CA GLU A 379 40.14 -0.26 -13.10
C GLU A 379 39.63 -1.51 -13.83
N PRO A 380 40.07 -1.77 -15.09
CA PRO A 380 41.02 -0.98 -15.87
C PRO A 380 40.41 0.34 -16.35
N ASN A 381 41.15 1.44 -16.21
CA ASN A 381 40.73 2.76 -16.68
C ASN A 381 40.74 2.86 -18.22
N THR A 382 39.74 2.25 -18.85
CA THR A 382 39.56 2.20 -20.30
C THR A 382 38.11 2.50 -20.66
N VAL A 383 37.90 3.11 -21.82
CA VAL A 383 36.55 3.48 -22.28
C VAL A 383 35.66 2.25 -22.42
N VAL A 384 36.18 1.13 -22.94
CA VAL A 384 35.42 -0.14 -23.08
C VAL A 384 34.96 -0.69 -21.73
N ALA A 385 35.81 -0.64 -20.71
CA ALA A 385 35.49 -1.15 -19.37
C ALA A 385 34.40 -0.31 -18.70
N HIS A 386 34.58 1.02 -18.70
CA HIS A 386 33.60 1.93 -18.11
C HIS A 386 32.27 1.91 -18.88
N ALA A 387 32.32 1.83 -20.22
CA ALA A 387 31.13 1.74 -21.06
C ALA A 387 30.37 0.43 -20.78
N SER A 388 31.07 -0.71 -20.64
CA SER A 388 30.42 -1.99 -20.29
C SER A 388 29.68 -1.92 -18.95
N TYR A 389 30.24 -1.23 -17.95
CA TYR A 389 29.55 -1.03 -16.67
C TYR A 389 28.34 -0.11 -16.80
N ALA A 390 28.51 1.05 -17.44
CA ALA A 390 27.43 2.02 -17.63
C ALA A 390 26.28 1.42 -18.47
N PHE A 391 26.59 0.70 -19.54
CA PHE A 391 25.60 0.04 -20.40
C PHE A 391 24.84 -1.04 -19.65
N ASN A 392 25.55 -1.90 -18.91
CA ASN A 392 24.90 -2.90 -18.09
C ASN A 392 24.00 -2.26 -17.02
N SER A 393 24.50 -1.24 -16.31
CA SER A 393 23.73 -0.51 -15.29
C SER A 393 22.45 0.11 -15.86
N TYR A 394 22.53 0.76 -17.03
CA TYR A 394 21.37 1.27 -17.77
C TYR A 394 20.40 0.15 -18.15
N TYR A 395 20.91 -0.91 -18.80
CA TYR A 395 20.14 -2.05 -19.27
C TYR A 395 19.35 -2.74 -18.15
N GLN A 396 20.00 -2.99 -17.00
CA GLN A 396 19.32 -3.56 -15.83
C GLN A 396 18.23 -2.61 -15.28
N ARG A 397 18.52 -1.31 -15.17
CA ARG A 397 17.58 -0.31 -14.64
C ARG A 397 16.40 -0.03 -15.57
N LYS A 398 16.53 -0.30 -16.87
CA LYS A 398 15.44 -0.25 -17.85
C LYS A 398 14.71 -1.59 -18.00
N GLY A 399 14.88 -2.51 -17.05
CA GLY A 399 14.18 -3.79 -17.04
C GLY A 399 14.55 -4.69 -18.22
N ARG A 400 15.77 -4.54 -18.77
CA ARG A 400 16.27 -5.32 -19.91
C ARG A 400 15.39 -5.22 -21.17
N GLY A 401 14.72 -4.08 -21.35
CA GLY A 401 13.83 -3.86 -22.48
C GLY A 401 14.52 -4.01 -23.83
N SER A 402 13.79 -4.45 -24.85
CA SER A 402 14.30 -4.56 -26.23
C SER A 402 14.93 -3.24 -26.69
N GLY A 403 16.13 -3.30 -27.27
CA GLY A 403 16.88 -2.12 -27.73
C GLY A 403 17.63 -1.33 -26.63
N THR A 404 17.41 -1.59 -25.34
CA THR A 404 18.06 -0.82 -24.26
C THR A 404 19.56 -1.10 -24.10
N CYS A 405 20.08 -2.13 -24.79
CA CYS A 405 21.50 -2.44 -24.87
C CYS A 405 22.14 -2.05 -26.22
N ASP A 406 21.36 -1.60 -27.21
CA ASP A 406 21.88 -1.38 -28.55
C ASP A 406 22.87 -0.20 -28.60
N PHE A 407 22.54 0.92 -27.95
CA PHE A 407 23.35 2.15 -27.97
C PHE A 407 23.83 2.53 -29.38
N ALA A 408 22.96 2.38 -30.38
CA ALA A 408 23.30 2.44 -31.79
C ALA A 408 24.46 1.48 -32.11
N GLY A 409 24.29 0.17 -31.92
CA GLY A 409 25.33 -0.85 -32.14
C GLY A 409 26.60 -0.77 -31.28
N ALA A 410 26.65 0.12 -30.28
CA ALA A 410 27.80 0.26 -29.38
C ALA A 410 27.76 -0.74 -28.21
N GLY A 411 26.60 -1.35 -27.93
CA GLY A 411 26.45 -2.41 -26.94
C GLY A 411 25.87 -3.69 -27.51
N SER A 412 26.09 -4.80 -26.82
CA SER A 412 25.52 -6.11 -27.16
C SER A 412 25.08 -6.88 -25.91
N VAL A 413 23.95 -7.58 -26.04
CA VAL A 413 23.42 -8.42 -24.97
C VAL A 413 24.18 -9.73 -24.95
N VAL A 414 24.65 -10.12 -23.77
CA VAL A 414 25.26 -11.43 -23.50
C VAL A 414 24.48 -12.16 -22.42
N TYR A 415 24.38 -13.48 -22.56
CA TYR A 415 23.58 -14.35 -21.69
C TYR A 415 24.43 -15.21 -20.74
N HIS A 416 25.74 -14.99 -20.75
CA HIS A 416 26.67 -15.55 -19.79
C HIS A 416 27.31 -14.41 -19.02
N ALA A 417 27.63 -14.66 -17.74
CA ALA A 417 28.33 -13.69 -16.93
C ALA A 417 29.61 -13.24 -17.66
N PRO A 418 29.74 -11.93 -17.97
CA PRO A 418 30.93 -11.42 -18.63
C PRO A 418 32.17 -11.75 -17.79
N LYS A 419 33.29 -12.02 -18.45
CA LYS A 419 34.57 -12.12 -17.74
C LYS A 419 34.78 -10.83 -16.94
N ILE A 420 35.24 -10.98 -15.70
CA ILE A 420 35.53 -9.86 -14.80
C ILE A 420 36.43 -8.86 -15.56
N ILE A 421 35.99 -7.61 -15.65
CA ILE A 421 36.75 -6.55 -16.29
C ILE A 421 37.65 -5.95 -15.21
N GLY A 422 38.87 -6.49 -15.06
CA GLY A 422 39.75 -6.16 -13.93
C GLY A 422 39.24 -6.75 -12.62
N LYS A 423 38.81 -5.89 -11.67
CA LYS A 423 38.11 -6.29 -10.43
C LYS A 423 36.60 -6.04 -10.50
N CYS A 424 36.12 -5.48 -11.61
CA CYS A 424 34.73 -5.09 -11.77
C CYS A 424 33.84 -6.28 -12.13
N VAL A 425 32.79 -6.49 -11.33
CA VAL A 425 31.72 -7.43 -11.62
C VAL A 425 30.50 -6.66 -12.10
N LEU A 426 30.01 -7.00 -13.29
CA LEU A 426 28.80 -6.41 -13.84
C LEU A 426 27.57 -7.00 -13.12
N PRO A 427 26.73 -6.18 -12.46
CA PRO A 427 25.62 -6.69 -11.68
C PRO A 427 24.56 -7.32 -12.59
N SER A 428 24.03 -8.49 -12.19
CA SER A 428 22.97 -9.19 -12.93
C SER A 428 21.57 -8.62 -12.69
N LYS A 429 21.40 -7.75 -11.69
CA LYS A 429 20.17 -6.99 -11.40
C LYS A 429 20.54 -5.56 -10.99
N ALA A 430 19.65 -4.60 -11.23
CA ALA A 430 19.83 -3.26 -10.70
C ALA A 430 19.66 -3.31 -9.18
N TRP A 431 20.73 -3.10 -8.42
CA TRP A 431 20.62 -2.83 -6.99
C TRP A 431 19.93 -1.48 -6.83
N ILE A 432 18.64 -1.49 -6.48
CA ILE A 432 18.01 -0.32 -5.87
C ILE A 432 18.55 -0.30 -4.43
N GLN A 433 19.73 0.28 -4.23
CA GLN A 433 20.11 0.71 -2.89
C GLN A 433 19.24 1.92 -2.55
N GLU A 434 18.29 1.73 -1.63
CA GLU A 434 17.88 2.82 -0.76
C GLU A 434 19.14 3.38 -0.11
N THR A 435 19.48 4.63 -0.42
CA THR A 435 20.59 5.35 0.20
C THR A 435 20.25 5.65 1.66
N THR A 436 20.38 4.67 2.55
CA THR A 436 20.60 4.93 3.98
C THR A 436 22.10 5.02 4.24
N THR A 437 22.70 6.13 3.83
CA THR A 437 23.97 6.55 4.43
C THR A 437 23.67 7.14 5.80
N VAL A 438 23.73 6.31 6.83
CA VAL A 438 23.96 6.77 8.21
C VAL A 438 25.33 7.46 8.21
N LYS A 439 25.34 8.79 8.08
CA LYS A 439 26.51 9.58 8.47
C LYS A 439 26.61 9.53 9.99
N SER A 440 27.46 8.64 10.49
CA SER A 440 27.99 8.71 11.85
C SER A 440 28.73 10.05 12.02
N ARG A 441 28.03 11.08 12.53
CA ARG A 441 28.70 12.26 13.08
C ARG A 441 29.25 11.85 14.44
N GLY A 442 30.55 11.63 14.50
CA GLY A 442 31.28 11.46 15.75
C GLY A 442 31.09 12.68 16.64
N PHE A 443 30.57 12.45 17.84
CA PHE A 443 30.65 13.40 18.94
C PHE A 443 32.12 13.49 19.36
N LYS A 444 32.76 14.62 19.09
CA LYS A 444 33.98 15.01 19.80
C LYS A 444 33.57 15.53 21.17
N THR A 445 33.95 14.80 22.21
CA THR A 445 34.03 15.31 23.57
C THR A 445 35.14 16.35 23.65
N SER A 446 34.83 17.53 24.14
CA SER A 446 35.84 18.46 24.66
C SER A 446 35.29 19.08 25.94
N SER A 447 35.86 18.59 27.03
CA SER A 447 35.96 19.22 28.34
C SER A 447 36.62 20.59 28.22
N VAL A 448 35.96 21.63 28.73
CA VAL A 448 36.29 22.47 29.91
C VAL A 448 35.23 23.57 29.98
#